data_AF-A0A392M9Z4-F1
#
_entry.id   AF-A0A392M9Z4-F1
#
_cell.length_a   1.000
_cell.length_b   1.000
_cell.length_c   1.000
_cell.angle_alpha   90.00
_cell.angle_beta   90.00
_cell.angle_gamma   90.00
#
_symmetry.space_group_name_H-M   'P 1'
#
loop_
_entity.id
_entity.type
_entity.pdbx_description
1 polymer ?
#
loop_
_entity_poly.entity_id
_entity_poly.type
_entity_poly.pdbx_seq_one_letter_code
_entity_poly.pdbx_strand_id
1 'polypeptide(L)'
;MVYVFSVIPPGGEELKGDEVDRIVNFKNSLGLDDPDAAAVHMEIGRKLFRQRLEVGDREADVEQRRAFQKLIYVSNIVFGDASSFLLPWKRVFKVTESQVEVAIRDNAQRLYVSKLKSVGRGLTDSFLPDIDLGILVTLRETQRLCRLSDELAENLFREHVRKLVEENISVALGILKSRTRAA
;
A
#
# COMPACT_ATOMS: atom_id res chain seq x y z
N MET A 1 -20.03 -0.54 -11.95
CA MET A 1 -18.75 -0.99 -12.55
C MET A 1 -17.70 0.10 -12.70
N VAL A 2 -18.03 1.30 -13.21
CA VAL A 2 -17.05 2.39 -13.41
C VAL A 2 -16.42 2.90 -12.10
N TYR A 3 -17.20 2.91 -11.00
CA TYR A 3 -16.74 3.45 -9.72
C TYR A 3 -15.57 2.66 -9.12
N VAL A 4 -15.69 1.33 -8.97
CA VAL A 4 -14.62 0.49 -8.38
C VAL A 4 -13.33 0.57 -9.21
N PHE A 5 -13.44 0.67 -10.54
CA PHE A 5 -12.29 0.90 -11.42
C PHE A 5 -11.61 2.24 -11.16
N SER A 6 -12.38 3.30 -10.90
CA SER A 6 -11.84 4.64 -10.60
C SER A 6 -11.25 4.80 -9.19
N VAL A 7 -11.62 3.91 -8.26
CA VAL A 7 -11.09 3.92 -6.89
C VAL A 7 -9.68 3.33 -6.84
N ILE A 8 -9.36 2.37 -7.72
CA ILE A 8 -8.04 1.75 -7.75
C ILE A 8 -7.10 2.62 -8.61
N PRO A 9 -6.02 3.17 -8.02
CA PRO A 9 -5.13 4.07 -8.73
C PRO A 9 -4.39 3.37 -9.88
N PRO A 10 -4.11 4.10 -10.99
CA PRO A 10 -3.35 3.58 -12.13
C PRO A 10 -1.96 3.14 -11.69
N GLY A 11 -1.28 2.30 -12.48
CA GLY A 11 -0.08 1.59 -12.01
C GLY A 11 1.06 2.50 -11.54
N GLY A 12 1.15 3.74 -12.03
CA GLY A 12 2.11 4.75 -11.56
C GLY A 12 1.86 5.32 -10.16
N GLU A 13 0.65 5.23 -9.61
CA GLU A 13 0.28 5.80 -8.31
C GLU A 13 0.18 4.72 -7.21
N GLU A 14 0.57 5.02 -5.98
CA GLU A 14 0.40 4.08 -4.85
C GLU A 14 -1.03 4.09 -4.30
N LEU A 15 -1.42 3.02 -3.60
CA LEU A 15 -2.66 3.02 -2.82
C LEU A 15 -2.58 4.07 -1.71
N LYS A 16 -3.71 4.72 -1.42
CA LYS A 16 -3.84 5.76 -0.40
C LYS A 16 -4.30 5.20 0.95
N GLY A 17 -4.90 4.01 0.94
CA GLY A 17 -5.34 3.28 2.13
C GLY A 17 -6.83 3.41 2.42
N ASP A 18 -7.56 4.26 1.68
CA ASP A 18 -9.00 4.46 1.83
C ASP A 18 -9.82 3.76 0.74
N GLU A 19 -9.16 3.08 -0.21
CA GLU A 19 -9.83 2.38 -1.32
C GLU A 19 -10.77 1.29 -0.82
N VAL A 20 -10.34 0.53 0.19
CA VAL A 20 -11.12 -0.54 0.80
C VAL A 20 -12.41 0.01 1.39
N ASP A 21 -12.32 1.07 2.20
CA ASP A 21 -13.49 1.68 2.85
C ASP A 21 -14.46 2.27 1.82
N ARG A 22 -13.93 2.92 0.76
CA ARG A 22 -14.76 3.43 -0.34
C ARG A 22 -15.51 2.31 -1.06
N ILE A 23 -14.85 1.18 -1.32
CA ILE A 23 -15.46 0.03 -1.99
C ILE A 23 -16.48 -0.66 -1.08
N VAL A 24 -16.18 -0.84 0.19
CA VAL A 24 -17.12 -1.42 1.17
C VAL A 24 -18.35 -0.54 1.34
N ASN A 25 -18.18 0.78 1.49
CA ASN A 25 -19.29 1.72 1.58
C ASN A 25 -20.14 1.75 0.30
N PHE A 26 -19.51 1.66 -0.87
CA PHE A 26 -20.21 1.57 -2.15
C PHE A 26 -20.97 0.25 -2.30
N LYS A 27 -20.38 -0.88 -1.87
CA LYS A 27 -21.06 -2.18 -1.83
C LYS A 27 -22.31 -2.12 -0.97
N ASN A 28 -22.16 -1.60 0.25
CA ASN A 28 -23.24 -1.51 1.23
C ASN A 28 -24.37 -0.57 0.78
N SER A 29 -24.04 0.56 0.16
CA SER A 29 -25.05 1.50 -0.35
C SER A 29 -25.87 0.95 -1.52
N LEU A 30 -25.31 0.01 -2.28
CA LEU A 30 -26.01 -0.71 -3.35
C LEU A 30 -26.73 -1.97 -2.86
N GLY A 31 -26.54 -2.38 -1.61
CA GLY A 31 -27.12 -3.62 -1.08
C GLY A 31 -26.58 -4.88 -1.76
N LEU A 32 -25.36 -4.82 -2.32
CA LEU A 32 -24.73 -5.97 -2.97
C LEU A 32 -24.14 -6.93 -1.95
N ASP A 33 -24.27 -8.22 -2.21
CA ASP A 33 -23.58 -9.25 -1.45
C ASP A 33 -22.12 -9.42 -1.95
N ASP A 34 -21.34 -10.23 -1.23
CA ASP A 34 -19.94 -10.49 -1.58
C ASP A 34 -19.78 -11.19 -2.94
N PRO A 35 -20.60 -12.19 -3.32
CA PRO A 35 -20.61 -12.77 -4.67
C PRO A 35 -20.79 -11.73 -5.79
N ASP A 36 -21.77 -10.84 -5.69
CA ASP A 36 -22.06 -9.82 -6.71
C ASP A 36 -20.91 -8.80 -6.80
N ALA A 37 -20.39 -8.36 -5.66
CA ALA A 37 -19.23 -7.48 -5.61
C ALA A 37 -17.96 -8.14 -6.18
N ALA A 38 -17.75 -9.43 -5.93
CA ALA A 38 -16.63 -10.18 -6.49
C ALA A 38 -16.70 -10.27 -8.02
N ALA A 39 -17.90 -10.37 -8.61
CA ALA A 39 -18.09 -10.36 -10.06
C ALA A 39 -17.59 -9.04 -10.70
N VAL A 40 -17.80 -7.90 -10.01
CA VAL A 40 -17.30 -6.59 -10.45
C VAL A 40 -15.76 -6.54 -10.42
N HIS A 41 -15.15 -7.05 -9.35
CA HIS A 41 -13.68 -7.13 -9.24
C HIS A 41 -13.08 -8.03 -10.32
N MET A 42 -13.74 -9.15 -10.65
CA MET A 42 -13.34 -10.03 -11.75
C MET A 42 -13.43 -9.36 -13.11
N GLU A 43 -14.43 -8.51 -13.34
CA GLU A 43 -14.54 -7.76 -14.60
C GLU A 43 -13.44 -6.71 -14.76
N ILE A 44 -13.12 -6.00 -13.67
CA ILE A 44 -11.99 -5.08 -13.64
C ILE A 44 -10.68 -5.84 -13.92
N GLY A 45 -10.49 -7.02 -13.31
CA GLY A 45 -9.36 -7.89 -13.59
C GLY A 45 -9.27 -8.28 -15.07
N ARG A 46 -10.40 -8.63 -15.71
CA ARG A 46 -10.46 -8.94 -17.14
C ARG A 46 -10.08 -7.75 -18.01
N LYS A 47 -10.52 -6.54 -17.63
CA LYS A 47 -10.16 -5.31 -18.36
C LYS A 47 -8.66 -5.04 -18.28
N LEU A 48 -8.07 -5.07 -17.09
CA LEU A 48 -6.63 -4.87 -16.88
C LEU A 48 -5.80 -5.93 -17.61
N PHE A 49 -6.23 -7.20 -17.53
CA PHE A 49 -5.55 -8.30 -18.20
C PHE A 49 -5.59 -8.16 -19.73
N ARG A 50 -6.72 -7.71 -20.29
CA ARG A 50 -6.84 -7.44 -21.73
C ARG A 50 -5.95 -6.26 -22.15
N GLN A 51 -5.98 -5.16 -21.41
CA GLN A 51 -5.12 -3.99 -21.66
C GLN A 51 -3.64 -4.39 -21.67
N ARG A 52 -3.22 -5.26 -20.76
CA ARG A 52 -1.86 -5.81 -20.74
C ARG A 52 -1.48 -6.56 -22.02
N LEU A 53 -2.40 -7.30 -22.63
CA LEU A 53 -2.14 -8.02 -23.89
C LEU A 53 -2.12 -7.09 -25.11
N GLU A 54 -2.83 -5.97 -25.02
CA GLU A 54 -2.94 -4.98 -26.10
C GLU A 54 -1.73 -4.03 -26.14
N VAL A 55 -1.06 -3.81 -25.00
CA VAL A 55 0.11 -2.93 -24.94
C VAL A 55 1.40 -3.71 -25.19
N GLY A 56 2.04 -3.46 -26.33
CA GLY A 56 3.34 -4.03 -26.70
C GLY A 56 4.56 -3.32 -26.09
N ASP A 57 4.34 -2.30 -25.25
CA ASP A 57 5.39 -1.54 -24.58
C ASP A 57 5.72 -2.12 -23.20
N ARG A 58 7.01 -2.22 -22.89
CA ARG A 58 7.54 -2.80 -21.66
C ARG A 58 7.17 -2.00 -20.42
N GLU A 59 7.13 -0.67 -20.52
CA GLU A 59 6.83 0.20 -19.38
C GLU A 59 5.36 0.11 -18.98
N ALA A 60 4.48 0.14 -19.97
CA ALA A 60 3.06 -0.09 -19.75
C ALA A 60 2.72 -1.51 -19.24
N ASP A 61 3.46 -2.56 -19.65
CA ASP A 61 3.29 -3.91 -19.06
C ASP A 61 3.62 -3.90 -17.55
N VAL A 62 4.66 -3.17 -17.12
CA VAL A 62 4.98 -3.01 -15.69
C VAL A 62 3.86 -2.25 -14.96
N GLU A 63 3.34 -1.19 -15.57
CA GLU A 63 2.26 -0.40 -15.00
C GLU A 63 0.98 -1.23 -14.80
N GLN A 64 0.59 -1.99 -15.84
CA GLN A 64 -0.58 -2.87 -15.78
C GLN A 64 -0.42 -3.99 -14.75
N ARG A 65 0.79 -4.55 -14.61
CA ARG A 65 1.08 -5.52 -13.53
C ARG A 65 0.90 -4.90 -12.14
N ARG A 66 1.38 -3.67 -11.93
CA ARG A 66 1.19 -2.96 -10.65
C ARG A 66 -0.28 -2.68 -10.35
N ALA A 67 -1.04 -2.20 -11.34
CA ALA A 67 -2.47 -1.98 -11.20
C ALA A 67 -3.21 -3.28 -10.83
N PHE A 68 -2.82 -4.39 -11.47
CA PHE A 68 -3.39 -5.71 -11.19
C PHE A 68 -3.05 -6.23 -9.77
N GLN A 69 -1.82 -6.03 -9.31
CA GLN A 69 -1.42 -6.36 -7.93
C GLN A 69 -2.23 -5.58 -6.88
N LYS A 70 -2.48 -4.29 -7.12
CA LYS A 70 -3.32 -3.47 -6.22
C LYS A 70 -4.75 -3.99 -6.15
N LEU A 71 -5.31 -4.33 -7.31
CA LEU A 71 -6.65 -4.91 -7.37
C LEU A 71 -6.72 -6.24 -6.59
N ILE A 72 -5.72 -7.12 -6.70
CA ILE A 72 -5.64 -8.35 -5.89
C ILE A 72 -5.67 -8.01 -4.40
N TYR A 73 -4.79 -7.10 -3.97
CA TYR A 73 -4.69 -6.71 -2.57
C TYR A 73 -6.01 -6.14 -2.04
N VAL A 74 -6.61 -5.17 -2.74
CA VAL A 74 -7.89 -4.57 -2.35
C VAL A 74 -8.99 -5.62 -2.28
N SER A 75 -9.08 -6.52 -3.27
CA SER A 75 -10.05 -7.62 -3.27
C SER A 75 -9.86 -8.53 -2.04
N ASN A 76 -8.63 -8.85 -1.71
CA ASN A 76 -8.30 -9.68 -0.56
C ASN A 76 -8.74 -9.04 0.77
N ILE A 77 -8.60 -7.72 0.92
CA ILE A 77 -9.04 -7.03 2.14
C ILE A 77 -10.57 -6.89 2.18
N VAL A 78 -11.21 -6.54 1.06
CA VAL A 78 -12.67 -6.34 0.96
C VAL A 78 -13.45 -7.64 1.23
N PHE A 79 -12.98 -8.77 0.69
CA PHE A 79 -13.64 -10.08 0.84
C PHE A 79 -13.03 -10.94 1.95
N GLY A 80 -11.90 -10.53 2.52
CA GLY A 80 -11.24 -11.22 3.63
C GLY A 80 -10.91 -12.68 3.30
N ASP A 81 -11.22 -13.58 4.25
CA ASP A 81 -10.89 -15.00 4.17
C ASP A 81 -11.80 -15.77 3.20
N ALA A 82 -12.75 -15.10 2.54
CA ALA A 82 -13.50 -15.61 1.41
C ALA A 82 -12.63 -15.70 0.13
N SER A 83 -11.45 -16.30 0.29
CA SER A 83 -10.47 -16.67 -0.74
C SER A 83 -11.08 -17.52 -1.86
N SER A 84 -12.25 -18.13 -1.64
CA SER A 84 -13.04 -18.79 -2.68
C SER A 84 -13.36 -17.85 -3.85
N PHE A 85 -13.56 -16.55 -3.60
CA PHE A 85 -13.77 -15.53 -4.62
C PHE A 85 -12.49 -15.16 -5.38
N LEU A 86 -11.32 -15.52 -4.86
CA LEU A 86 -10.02 -15.39 -5.52
C LEU A 86 -9.65 -16.62 -6.36
N LEU A 87 -10.29 -17.78 -6.17
CA LEU A 87 -10.07 -18.99 -6.97
C LEU A 87 -10.25 -18.79 -8.50
N PRO A 88 -11.23 -18.00 -8.97
CA PRO A 88 -11.35 -17.66 -10.38
C PRO A 88 -10.13 -16.91 -10.93
N TRP A 89 -9.38 -16.18 -10.11
CA TRP A 89 -8.22 -15.39 -10.56
C TRP A 89 -7.10 -16.28 -11.04
N LYS A 90 -6.83 -17.35 -10.29
CA LYS A 90 -5.83 -18.37 -10.63
C LYS A 90 -6.15 -19.02 -11.97
N ARG A 91 -7.43 -19.32 -12.22
CA ARG A 91 -7.90 -19.95 -13.46
C ARG A 91 -7.92 -19.00 -14.65
N VAL A 92 -8.45 -17.79 -14.47
CA VAL A 92 -8.70 -16.83 -15.57
C VAL A 92 -7.43 -16.06 -15.95
N PHE A 93 -6.63 -15.64 -14.97
CA PHE A 93 -5.46 -14.78 -15.19
C PHE A 93 -4.13 -15.53 -15.10
N LYS A 94 -4.15 -16.83 -14.82
CA LYS A 94 -2.97 -17.69 -14.63
C LYS A 94 -2.02 -17.16 -13.53
N VAL A 95 -2.59 -16.55 -12.50
CA VAL A 95 -1.85 -15.97 -11.38
C VAL A 95 -1.52 -17.08 -10.38
N THR A 96 -0.26 -17.19 -9.99
CA THR A 96 0.16 -18.15 -8.95
C THR A 96 -0.16 -17.64 -7.56
N GLU A 97 -0.24 -18.56 -6.60
CA GLU A 97 -0.45 -18.22 -5.19
C GLU A 97 0.67 -17.33 -4.65
N SER A 98 1.92 -17.62 -5.03
CA SER A 98 3.07 -16.77 -4.72
C SER A 98 2.96 -15.35 -5.27
N GLN A 99 2.35 -15.15 -6.46
CA GLN A 99 2.12 -13.82 -7.01
C GLN A 99 1.05 -13.05 -6.23
N VAL A 100 0.04 -13.76 -5.70
CA VAL A 100 -0.99 -13.18 -4.83
C VAL A 100 -0.35 -12.76 -3.50
N GLU A 101 0.44 -13.63 -2.88
CA GLU A 101 1.17 -13.32 -1.63
C GLU A 101 2.09 -12.12 -1.80
N VAL A 102 2.86 -12.06 -2.89
CA VAL A 102 3.73 -10.92 -3.21
C VAL A 102 2.90 -9.65 -3.40
N ALA A 103 1.78 -9.72 -4.12
CA ALA A 103 0.90 -8.57 -4.32
C ALA A 103 0.36 -8.04 -2.98
N ILE A 104 -0.04 -8.94 -2.07
CA ILE A 104 -0.55 -8.55 -0.76
C ILE A 104 0.55 -7.90 0.07
N ARG A 105 1.69 -8.59 0.19
CA ARG A 105 2.83 -8.12 0.99
C ARG A 105 3.34 -6.77 0.50
N ASP A 106 3.61 -6.63 -0.79
CA ASP A 106 4.23 -5.42 -1.33
C ASP A 106 3.32 -4.19 -1.19
N ASN A 107 2.00 -4.35 -1.39
CA ASN A 107 1.04 -3.25 -1.22
C ASN A 107 0.85 -2.88 0.26
N ALA A 108 0.77 -3.86 1.15
CA ALA A 108 0.70 -3.61 2.60
C ALA A 108 1.95 -2.86 3.10
N GLN A 109 3.14 -3.27 2.62
CA GLN A 109 4.40 -2.60 2.96
C GLN A 109 4.43 -1.16 2.45
N ARG A 110 4.03 -0.90 1.19
CA ARG A 110 3.99 0.47 0.63
C ARG A 110 3.06 1.38 1.42
N LEU A 111 1.85 0.91 1.76
CA LEU A 111 0.90 1.67 2.57
C LEU A 111 1.48 2.00 3.96
N TYR A 112 2.08 1.01 4.62
CA TYR A 112 2.71 1.20 5.92
C TYR A 112 3.89 2.18 5.85
N VAL A 113 4.78 2.05 4.86
CA VAL A 113 5.90 2.96 4.62
C VAL A 113 5.43 4.37 4.30
N SER A 114 4.37 4.53 3.52
CA SER A 114 3.75 5.83 3.25
C SER A 114 3.31 6.50 4.55
N LYS A 115 2.71 5.74 5.48
CA LYS A 115 2.34 6.24 6.80
C LYS A 115 3.56 6.52 7.69
N LEU A 116 4.61 5.69 7.64
CA LEU A 116 5.86 5.90 8.37
C LEU A 116 6.52 7.24 8.03
N LYS A 117 6.38 7.77 6.82
CA LYS A 117 6.91 9.10 6.44
C LYS A 117 6.33 10.26 7.28
N SER A 118 5.20 10.04 7.97
CA SER A 118 4.64 11.00 8.93
C SER A 118 5.30 10.91 10.32
N VAL A 119 5.96 9.79 10.64
CA VAL A 119 6.74 9.59 11.86
C VAL A 119 8.08 10.31 11.72
N GLY A 120 8.37 11.27 12.61
CA GLY A 120 9.72 11.81 12.77
C GLY A 120 10.06 13.08 12.00
N ARG A 121 9.11 13.83 11.44
CA ARG A 121 9.39 15.17 10.87
C ARG A 121 9.59 16.27 11.93
N GLY A 122 9.44 15.95 13.22
CA GLY A 122 9.67 16.89 14.33
C GLY A 122 11.12 16.84 14.81
N LEU A 123 11.90 17.85 14.45
CA LEU A 123 13.06 18.27 15.25
C LEU A 123 12.51 19.14 16.38
N THR A 124 12.32 18.58 17.58
CA THR A 124 12.11 19.36 18.81
C THR A 124 13.26 19.08 19.77
N ASP A 125 13.55 20.06 20.63
CA ASP A 125 14.74 20.29 21.47
C ASP A 125 15.17 19.15 22.44
N SER A 126 14.63 17.95 22.32
CA SER A 126 14.90 16.83 23.21
C SER A 126 15.53 15.65 22.47
N PHE A 127 16.47 14.97 23.14
CA PHE A 127 17.33 13.92 22.58
C PHE A 127 16.59 12.59 22.28
N LEU A 128 15.30 12.52 22.59
CA LEU A 128 14.36 11.56 22.02
C LEU A 128 13.42 12.36 21.13
N PRO A 129 13.23 11.98 19.85
CA PRO A 129 12.16 12.58 19.06
C PRO A 129 10.88 12.43 19.87
N ASP A 130 10.15 13.52 20.10
CA ASP A 130 8.79 13.46 20.65
C ASP A 130 7.94 12.72 19.61
N ILE A 131 8.03 11.39 19.62
CA ILE A 131 7.19 10.54 18.82
C ILE A 131 5.81 10.69 19.42
N ASP A 132 4.99 11.51 18.77
CA ASP A 132 3.61 11.69 19.13
C ASP A 132 2.94 10.30 19.26
N LEU A 133 2.48 10.00 20.48
CA LEU A 133 1.76 8.78 20.80
C LEU A 133 0.56 8.58 19.85
N GLY A 134 -0.10 9.66 19.43
CA GLY A 134 -1.17 9.62 18.44
C GLY A 134 -0.72 9.10 17.07
N ILE A 135 0.49 9.45 16.64
CA ILE A 135 1.08 8.91 15.40
C ILE A 135 1.35 7.42 15.54
N LEU A 136 1.87 6.95 16.68
CA LEU A 136 2.12 5.52 16.91
C LEU A 136 0.83 4.70 16.96
N VAL A 137 -0.22 5.23 17.59
CA VAL A 137 -1.56 4.60 17.58
C VAL A 137 -2.07 4.48 16.15
N THR A 138 -2.04 5.57 15.38
CA THR A 138 -2.49 5.57 13.99
C THR A 138 -1.65 4.61 13.11
N LEU A 139 -0.35 4.49 13.40
CA LEU A 139 0.54 3.58 12.70
C LEU A 139 0.19 2.11 13.00
N ARG A 140 -0.12 1.79 14.26
CA ARG A 140 -0.58 0.45 14.66
C ARG A 140 -1.93 0.10 14.04
N GLU A 141 -2.85 1.05 13.95
CA GLU A 141 -4.13 0.88 13.25
C GLU A 141 -3.91 0.60 11.76
N THR A 142 -3.04 1.38 11.11
CA THR A 142 -2.68 1.18 9.70
C THR A 142 -2.09 -0.21 9.46
N GLN A 143 -1.21 -0.67 10.36
CA GLN A 143 -0.64 -2.02 10.28
C GLN A 143 -1.73 -3.10 10.29
N ARG A 144 -2.72 -2.98 11.19
CA ARG A 144 -3.85 -3.92 11.30
C ARG A 144 -4.74 -3.89 10.07
N LEU A 145 -5.09 -2.69 9.58
CA LEU A 145 -5.91 -2.52 8.38
C LEU A 145 -5.23 -3.13 7.14
N CYS A 146 -3.92 -2.99 7.02
CA CYS A 146 -3.16 -3.55 5.92
C CYS A 146 -2.81 -5.04 6.09
N ARG A 147 -3.18 -5.66 7.22
CA ARG A 147 -2.81 -7.03 7.62
C ARG A 147 -1.29 -7.29 7.53
N LEU A 148 -0.46 -6.30 7.85
CA LEU A 148 0.99 -6.44 7.84
C LEU A 148 1.46 -7.17 9.11
N SER A 149 2.31 -8.20 8.95
CA SER A 149 2.82 -8.96 10.10
C SER A 149 3.65 -8.09 11.05
N ASP A 150 3.63 -8.44 12.33
CA ASP A 150 4.39 -7.72 13.37
C ASP A 150 5.89 -7.69 13.06
N GLU A 151 6.45 -8.82 12.60
CA GLU A 151 7.87 -8.92 12.21
C GLU A 151 8.23 -7.96 11.06
N LEU A 152 7.39 -7.87 10.02
CA LEU A 152 7.64 -6.96 8.91
C LEU A 152 7.47 -5.50 9.31
N ALA A 153 6.44 -5.20 10.11
CA ALA A 153 6.17 -3.86 10.59
C ALA A 153 7.31 -3.35 11.50
N GLU A 154 7.82 -4.20 12.38
CA GLU A 154 8.96 -3.90 13.26
C GLU A 154 10.21 -3.60 12.45
N ASN A 155 10.54 -4.45 11.47
CA ASN A 155 11.71 -4.26 10.62
C ASN A 155 11.66 -2.95 9.84
N LEU A 156 10.51 -2.63 9.24
CA LEU A 156 10.30 -1.38 8.50
C LEU A 156 10.39 -0.16 9.42
N PHE A 157 9.80 -0.23 10.62
CA PHE A 157 9.87 0.84 11.60
C PHE A 157 11.31 1.08 12.08
N ARG A 158 12.05 0.01 12.39
CA ARG A 158 13.46 0.07 12.81
C ARG A 158 14.34 0.67 11.72
N GLU A 159 14.13 0.30 10.46
CA GLU A 159 14.85 0.87 9.34
C GLU A 159 14.54 2.36 9.16
N HIS A 160 13.27 2.76 9.29
CA HIS A 160 12.84 4.15 9.22
C HIS A 160 13.48 5.02 10.31
N VAL A 161 13.44 4.55 11.57
CA VAL A 161 14.06 5.26 12.70
C VAL A 161 15.57 5.38 12.51
N ARG A 162 16.24 4.33 12.01
CA ARG A 162 17.68 4.38 11.70
C ARG A 162 17.99 5.47 10.68
N LYS A 163 17.26 5.49 9.54
CA LYS A 163 17.44 6.50 8.49
C LYS A 163 17.21 7.91 9.03
N LEU A 164 16.20 8.09 9.87
CA LEU A 164 15.91 9.39 10.49
C LEU A 164 17.09 9.89 11.34
N VAL A 165 17.68 9.01 12.14
CA VAL A 165 18.85 9.36 12.96
C VAL A 165 20.06 9.67 12.09
N GLU A 166 20.32 8.89 11.05
CA GLU A 166 21.41 9.12 10.09
C GLU A 166 21.26 10.47 9.36
N GLU A 167 20.05 10.83 8.94
CA GLU A 167 19.72 12.12 8.33
C GLU A 167 19.96 13.28 9.31
N ASN A 168 19.49 13.15 10.56
CA ASN A 168 19.69 14.17 11.59
C ASN A 168 21.17 14.40 11.90
N ILE A 169 21.96 13.34 12.02
CA ILE A 169 23.42 13.44 12.21
C ILE A 169 24.06 14.14 11.01
N SER A 170 23.65 13.79 9.79
CA SER A 170 24.17 14.41 8.56
C SER A 170 23.87 15.90 8.50
N VAL A 171 22.65 16.31 8.89
CA VAL A 171 22.25 17.74 8.98
C VAL A 171 23.08 18.46 10.05
N ALA A 172 23.19 17.90 11.25
CA ALA A 172 23.96 18.50 12.35
C ALA A 172 25.44 18.67 11.98
N LEU A 173 26.05 17.66 11.35
CA LEU A 173 27.42 17.74 10.83
C LEU A 173 27.56 18.81 9.74
N GLY A 174 26.56 18.97 8.88
CA GLY A 174 26.52 20.04 7.87
C GLY A 174 26.54 21.43 8.50
N ILE A 175 25.72 21.66 9.53
CA ILE A 175 25.65 22.93 10.28
C ILE A 175 26.97 23.19 11.01
N LEU A 176 27.56 22.18 11.66
CA LEU A 176 28.84 22.34 12.34
C LEU A 176 29.95 22.73 11.35
N LYS A 177 30.04 22.06 10.20
CA LYS A 177 31.02 22.37 9.16
C LYS A 177 30.84 23.76 8.56
N SER A 178 29.61 24.23 8.37
CA SER A 178 29.36 25.58 7.84
C SER A 178 29.75 26.67 8.84
N ARG A 179 29.45 26.47 10.14
CA ARG A 179 29.86 27.40 11.21
C ARG A 179 31.38 27.52 11.34
N THR A 180 32.13 26.42 11.24
CA THR A 180 33.60 26.45 11.28
C THR A 180 34.24 27.14 10.06
N ARG A 181 33.55 27.23 8.92
CA ARG A 181 34.04 27.94 7.72
C ARG A 181 33.75 29.44 7.71
N ALA A 182 32.79 29.89 8.53
CA ALA A 182 32.37 31.28 8.64
C ALA A 182 33.08 32.05 9.78
N ALA A 183 33.89 31.36 10.59
CA ALA A 183 34.76 31.90 11.63
C ALA A 183 36.22 31.86 11.16
#